data_AF-A7N4A9-F1
#
_entry.id   AF-A7N4A9-F1
#
_cell.length_a   1.000
_cell.length_b   1.000
_cell.length_c   1.000
_cell.angle_alpha   90.00
_cell.angle_beta   90.00
_cell.angle_gamma   90.00
#
_symmetry.space_group_name_H-M   'P 1'
#
loop_
_entity.id
_entity.type
_entity.pdbx_description
1 polymer ?
#
loop_
_entity_poly.entity_id
_entity_poly.type
_entity_poly.pdbx_seq_one_letter_code
_entity_poly.pdbx_strand_id
1 'polypeptide(L)'
;MNIKLMISALILAFTAGCVQMPTTESKTVDNRPQLTFSVQEDSSSDYNVVIDGLDNGSIAQYTTGKKALRVLPGTHIIEFYKDGSLISSQKIYVGDGVTKEVIVE
;
A
#
# COMPACT_ATOMS: atom_id res chain seq x y z
N MET A 1 -32.57 -46.39 41.54
CA MET A 1 -31.16 -45.94 41.44
C MET A 1 -30.90 -45.39 40.03
N ASN A 2 -31.80 -44.54 39.51
CA ASN A 2 -31.88 -44.28 38.06
C ASN A 2 -31.82 -42.78 37.75
N ILE A 3 -32.31 -41.93 38.66
CA ILE A 3 -32.34 -40.47 38.47
C ILE A 3 -30.97 -39.82 38.64
N LYS A 4 -30.11 -40.34 39.54
CA LYS A 4 -28.73 -39.86 39.72
C LYS A 4 -27.85 -40.18 38.51
N LEU A 5 -28.07 -41.33 37.87
CA LEU A 5 -27.40 -41.73 36.62
C LEU A 5 -27.83 -40.85 35.45
N MET A 6 -29.12 -40.51 35.37
CA MET A 6 -29.66 -39.65 34.32
C MET A 6 -29.16 -38.20 34.42
N ILE A 7 -29.05 -37.66 35.64
CA ILE A 7 -28.49 -36.31 35.88
C ILE A 7 -26.99 -36.27 35.55
N SER A 8 -26.24 -37.33 35.89
CA SER A 8 -24.81 -37.42 35.55
C SER A 8 -24.58 -37.47 34.04
N ALA A 9 -25.40 -38.20 33.29
CA ALA A 9 -25.30 -38.27 31.82
C ALA A 9 -25.62 -36.94 31.14
N LEU A 10 -26.57 -36.17 31.70
CA LEU A 10 -26.93 -34.86 31.17
C LEU A 10 -25.80 -33.83 31.33
N ILE A 11 -25.07 -33.85 32.45
CA ILE A 11 -23.95 -32.94 32.71
C ILE A 11 -22.77 -33.19 31.74
N LEU A 12 -22.50 -34.45 31.39
CA LEU A 12 -21.45 -34.82 30.42
C LEU A 12 -21.77 -34.37 28.98
N ALA A 13 -23.05 -34.25 28.61
CA ALA A 13 -23.44 -33.79 27.29
C ALA A 13 -23.23 -32.27 27.11
N PHE A 14 -23.27 -31.49 28.18
CA PHE A 14 -23.07 -30.03 28.14
C PHE A 14 -21.60 -29.61 28.08
N THR A 15 -20.63 -30.51 28.32
CA THR A 15 -19.20 -30.20 28.23
C THR A 15 -18.59 -30.44 26.85
N ALA A 16 -19.37 -30.93 25.88
CA ALA A 16 -18.94 -31.05 24.48
C ALA A 16 -18.99 -29.67 23.80
N GLY A 17 -18.04 -28.80 24.15
CA GLY A 17 -17.84 -27.52 23.47
C GLY A 17 -17.39 -27.74 22.03
N CYS A 18 -18.15 -27.23 21.06
CA CYS A 18 -17.73 -27.18 19.66
C CYS A 18 -16.49 -26.26 19.54
N VAL A 19 -15.30 -26.84 19.44
CA VAL A 19 -14.11 -26.10 19.01
C VAL A 19 -14.25 -25.80 17.52
N GLN A 20 -14.54 -24.54 17.21
CA GLN A 20 -14.56 -24.05 15.85
C GLN A 20 -13.13 -24.15 15.28
N MET A 21 -12.97 -24.94 14.23
CA MET A 21 -11.66 -25.19 13.61
C MET A 21 -11.05 -23.85 13.17
N PRO A 22 -9.77 -23.56 13.43
CA PRO A 22 -9.15 -22.32 12.99
C PRO A 22 -9.27 -22.22 11.47
N THR A 23 -9.98 -21.20 11.00
CA THR A 23 -10.12 -20.92 9.57
C THR A 23 -9.04 -19.94 9.16
N THR A 24 -8.31 -20.28 8.10
CA THR A 24 -7.30 -19.40 7.53
C THR A 24 -7.97 -18.49 6.50
N GLU A 25 -7.95 -17.18 6.74
CA GLU A 25 -8.40 -16.18 5.78
C GLU A 25 -7.19 -15.72 4.94
N SER A 26 -7.31 -15.75 3.60
CA SER A 26 -6.32 -15.17 2.69
C SER A 26 -6.92 -13.96 2.00
N LYS A 27 -6.23 -12.82 2.08
CA LYS A 27 -6.62 -11.57 1.41
C LYS A 27 -5.51 -11.16 0.46
N THR A 28 -5.89 -10.73 -0.74
CA THR A 28 -4.95 -10.09 -1.67
C THR A 28 -4.61 -8.70 -1.14
N VAL A 29 -3.37 -8.50 -0.73
CA VAL A 29 -2.86 -7.18 -0.32
C VAL A 29 -2.20 -6.53 -1.53
N ASP A 30 -2.63 -5.32 -1.88
CA ASP A 30 -1.92 -4.50 -2.86
C ASP A 30 -0.64 -3.96 -2.21
N ASN A 31 0.47 -4.63 -2.48
CA ASN A 31 1.78 -4.28 -1.93
C ASN A 31 2.66 -3.50 -2.93
N ARG A 32 2.05 -2.86 -3.94
CA ARG A 32 2.79 -2.06 -4.91
C ARG A 32 3.54 -0.92 -4.22
N PRO A 33 4.80 -0.64 -4.63
CA PRO A 33 5.51 0.54 -4.16
C PRO A 33 4.76 1.83 -4.45
N GLN A 34 5.02 2.80 -3.58
CA GLN A 34 4.40 4.12 -3.61
C GLN A 34 5.47 5.20 -3.72
N LEU A 35 5.22 6.18 -4.56
CA LEU A 35 6.06 7.37 -4.74
C LEU A 35 5.32 8.60 -4.24
N THR A 36 5.98 9.38 -3.40
CA THR A 36 5.55 10.74 -3.05
C THR A 36 6.60 11.74 -3.51
N PHE A 37 6.18 12.98 -3.74
CA PHE A 37 7.06 14.01 -4.27
C PHE A 37 7.12 15.21 -3.34
N SER A 38 8.33 15.76 -3.22
CA SER A 38 8.61 17.00 -2.50
C SER A 38 9.47 17.90 -3.38
N VAL A 39 9.27 19.22 -3.29
CA VAL A 39 9.99 20.22 -4.09
C VAL A 39 10.82 21.08 -3.14
N GLN A 40 12.11 21.27 -3.42
CA GLN A 40 13.00 22.07 -2.59
C GLN A 40 12.77 23.58 -2.76
N GLU A 41 12.62 24.06 -3.99
CA GLU A 41 12.30 25.46 -4.30
C GLU A 41 11.20 25.54 -5.37
N ASP A 42 10.25 26.47 -5.19
CA ASP A 42 8.99 26.65 -5.93
C ASP A 42 7.77 25.79 -5.54
N SER A 43 6.60 26.32 -5.91
CA SER A 43 5.30 25.69 -5.73
C SER A 43 5.19 24.39 -6.51
N SER A 44 4.87 23.29 -5.82
CA SER A 44 4.66 21.96 -6.42
C SER A 44 3.57 21.89 -7.50
N SER A 45 2.76 22.95 -7.66
CA SER A 45 1.75 23.06 -8.73
C SER A 45 2.32 23.07 -10.13
N ASP A 46 3.58 23.48 -10.30
CA ASP A 46 4.11 23.86 -11.60
C ASP A 46 4.79 22.68 -12.32
N TYR A 47 4.93 21.56 -11.62
CA TYR A 47 5.64 20.39 -12.11
C TYR A 47 4.69 19.24 -12.44
N ASN A 48 4.95 18.60 -13.57
CA ASN A 48 4.37 17.32 -13.98
C ASN A 48 5.40 16.19 -13.85
N VAL A 49 4.94 14.98 -13.54
CA VAL A 49 5.79 13.80 -13.46
C VAL A 49 5.46 12.82 -14.57
N VAL A 50 6.50 12.34 -15.24
CA VAL A 50 6.45 11.26 -16.23
C VAL A 50 7.24 10.08 -15.67
N ILE A 51 6.65 8.88 -15.69
CA ILE A 51 7.31 7.65 -15.23
C ILE A 51 7.36 6.66 -16.36
N ASP A 52 8.57 6.23 -16.73
CA ASP A 52 8.82 5.32 -17.85
C ASP A 52 8.12 5.75 -19.17
N GLY A 53 8.04 7.06 -19.41
CA GLY A 53 7.39 7.64 -20.58
C GLY A 53 5.87 7.80 -20.46
N LEU A 54 5.25 7.42 -19.34
CA LEU A 54 3.84 7.67 -19.08
C LEU A 54 3.66 8.99 -18.32
N ASP A 55 2.87 9.91 -18.85
CA ASP A 55 2.50 11.14 -18.15
C ASP A 55 1.51 10.83 -17.01
N ASN A 56 1.91 11.16 -15.79
CA ASN A 56 1.14 10.96 -14.56
C ASN A 56 0.57 12.29 -14.02
N GLY A 57 0.75 13.40 -14.74
CA GLY A 57 0.21 14.71 -14.41
C GLY A 57 0.95 15.42 -13.26
N SER A 58 0.26 16.36 -12.62
CA SER A 58 0.88 17.27 -11.64
C SER A 58 1.32 16.57 -10.36
N ILE A 59 2.56 16.86 -9.92
CA ILE A 59 3.12 16.30 -8.68
C ILE A 59 2.41 16.79 -7.42
N ALA A 60 1.70 17.94 -7.48
CA ALA A 60 0.92 18.49 -6.38
C ALA A 60 -0.17 17.52 -5.87
N GLN A 61 -0.57 16.56 -6.70
CA GLN A 61 -1.53 15.51 -6.32
C GLN A 61 -0.92 14.43 -5.45
N TYR A 62 0.41 14.26 -5.50
CA TYR A 62 1.16 13.13 -4.94
C TYR A 62 2.18 13.58 -3.87
N THR A 63 1.89 14.69 -3.20
CA THR A 63 2.73 15.21 -2.12
C THR A 63 2.60 14.34 -0.86
N THR A 64 3.71 14.21 -0.13
CA THR A 64 3.76 13.51 1.15
C THR A 64 2.62 13.94 2.08
N GLY A 65 1.89 12.97 2.63
CA GLY A 65 0.73 13.20 3.52
C GLY A 65 -0.62 13.41 2.82
N LYS A 66 -0.67 13.58 1.48
CA LYS A 66 -1.95 13.64 0.73
C LYS A 66 -2.26 12.36 -0.01
N LYS A 67 -1.47 12.02 -1.04
CA LYS A 67 -1.60 10.80 -1.84
C LYS A 67 -0.22 10.38 -2.31
N ALA A 68 -0.12 9.14 -2.77
CA ALA A 68 1.06 8.59 -3.40
C ALA A 68 0.70 7.95 -4.73
N LEU A 69 1.65 7.99 -5.66
CA LEU A 69 1.55 7.34 -6.96
C LEU A 69 2.02 5.88 -6.81
N ARG A 70 1.21 4.92 -7.24
CA ARG A 70 1.58 3.50 -7.19
C ARG A 70 2.27 3.08 -8.48
N VAL A 71 3.39 2.40 -8.35
CA VAL A 71 4.15 1.84 -9.48
C VAL A 71 4.36 0.34 -9.27
N LEU A 72 4.82 -0.36 -10.30
CA LEU A 72 5.23 -1.76 -10.13
C LEU A 72 6.61 -1.81 -9.43
N PRO A 73 6.99 -2.93 -8.81
CA PRO A 73 8.35 -3.11 -8.31
C PRO A 73 9.35 -3.14 -9.44
N GLY A 74 10.48 -2.46 -9.28
CA GLY A 74 11.52 -2.41 -10.29
C GLY A 74 12.29 -1.10 -10.29
N THR A 75 13.05 -0.91 -11.36
CA THR A 75 13.77 0.34 -11.63
C THR A 75 12.97 1.18 -12.62
N HIS A 76 12.65 2.40 -12.20
CA HIS A 76 11.88 3.36 -12.97
C HIS A 76 12.73 4.57 -13.33
N ILE A 77 12.45 5.15 -14.49
CA ILE A 77 12.93 6.49 -14.85
C ILE A 77 11.81 7.46 -14.51
N ILE A 78 12.11 8.40 -13.62
CA ILE A 78 11.19 9.43 -13.16
C ILE A 78 11.70 10.76 -13.69
N GLU A 79 10.87 11.40 -14.50
CA GLU A 79 11.17 12.67 -15.15
C GLU A 79 10.20 13.75 -14.65
N PHE A 80 10.74 14.93 -14.39
CA PHE A 80 9.99 16.09 -13.94
C PHE A 80 10.01 17.16 -15.00
N TYR A 81 8.84 17.65 -15.38
CA TYR A 81 8.66 18.68 -16.40
C TYR A 81 8.02 19.92 -15.78
N LYS A 82 8.52 21.11 -16.14
CA LYS A 82 7.92 22.41 -15.82
C LYS A 82 7.68 23.15 -17.13
N ASP A 83 6.44 23.58 -17.38
CA ASP A 83 6.04 24.24 -18.63
C ASP A 83 6.47 23.49 -19.91
N GLY A 84 6.47 22.15 -19.86
CA GLY A 84 6.87 21.29 -20.98
C GLY A 84 8.38 21.09 -21.16
N SER A 85 9.21 21.71 -20.32
CA SER A 85 10.66 21.50 -20.31
C SER A 85 11.06 20.47 -19.27
N LEU A 86 11.94 19.53 -19.63
CA LEU A 86 12.51 18.56 -18.70
C LEU A 86 13.45 19.28 -17.72
N ILE A 87 13.16 19.19 -16.43
CA ILE A 87 13.94 19.83 -15.35
C ILE A 87 14.88 18.82 -14.69
N SER A 88 14.38 17.62 -14.39
CA SER A 88 15.15 16.58 -13.72
C SER A 88 14.75 15.19 -14.20
N SER A 89 15.71 14.27 -14.27
CA SER A 89 15.49 12.87 -14.62
C SER A 89 16.28 11.99 -13.67
N GLN A 90 15.60 11.06 -13.00
CA GLN A 90 16.14 10.24 -11.94
C GLN A 90 15.84 8.76 -12.19
N LYS A 91 16.83 7.90 -12.01
CA LYS A 91 16.66 6.45 -12.09
C LYS A 91 16.59 5.86 -10.69
N ILE A 92 15.41 5.35 -10.31
CA ILE A 92 15.14 4.91 -8.93
C ILE A 92 14.66 3.47 -8.93
N TYR A 93 15.22 2.65 -8.04
CA TYR A 93 14.69 1.33 -7.71
C TYR A 93 13.71 1.42 -6.53
N VAL A 94 12.57 0.77 -6.66
CA VAL A 94 11.57 0.60 -5.60
C VAL A 94 11.12 -0.86 -5.51
N GLY A 95 11.04 -1.38 -4.29
CA GLY A 95 10.58 -2.73 -4.00
C GLY A 95 9.16 -2.75 -3.42
N ASP A 96 8.56 -3.94 -3.36
CA ASP A 96 7.23 -4.14 -2.76
C ASP A 96 7.11 -3.56 -1.34
N GLY A 97 5.98 -2.92 -1.07
CA GLY A 97 5.63 -2.36 0.25
C GLY A 97 6.39 -1.10 0.63
N VAL A 98 7.29 -0.60 -0.22
CA VAL A 98 8.07 0.60 0.06
C VAL A 98 7.31 1.85 -0.37
N THR A 99 7.25 2.84 0.51
CA THR A 99 6.94 4.22 0.13
C THR A 99 8.24 5.00 0.03
N LYS A 100 8.51 5.59 -1.13
CA LYS A 100 9.71 6.38 -1.38
C LYS A 100 9.35 7.82 -1.70
N GLU A 101 9.91 8.74 -0.93
CA GLU A 101 9.85 10.16 -1.25
C GLU A 101 10.94 10.48 -2.29
N VAL A 102 10.54 11.19 -3.34
CA VAL A 102 11.43 11.67 -4.41
C VAL A 102 11.46 13.19 -4.34
N ILE A 103 12.67 13.73 -4.23
CA ILE A 103 12.90 15.16 -4.14
C ILE A 103 13.15 15.69 -5.56
N VAL A 104 12.42 16.72 -5.93
CA VAL A 104 12.65 17.49 -7.15
C VAL A 104 13.72 18.55 -6.81
N GLU A 105 14.85 18.45 -7.50
CA GLU A 105 15.98 19.39 -7.45
C GLU A 105 15.89 20.44 -8.56
#